data_AF-A0A7J7P5P0-F1
#
_entry.id   AF-A0A7J7P5P0-F1
#
_cell.length_a   1.000
_cell.length_b   1.000
_cell.length_c   1.000
_cell.angle_alpha   90.00
_cell.angle_beta   90.00
_cell.angle_gamma   90.00
#
_symmetry.space_group_name_H-M   'P 1'
#
loop_
_entity.id
_entity.type
_entity.pdbx_description
1 polymer ?
#
loop_
_entity_poly.entity_id
_entity_poly.type
_entity_poly.pdbx_seq_one_letter_code
_entity_poly.pdbx_strand_id
1 'polypeptide(L)'
;VSSRTMHVSWGDAGCLCPVGDFFNYAGPGEDMDATETSDDQFNGHVPRLMDAGYEEDADAYCFYARRSYGKGEQVLLSYGMYTNLELFEHYGFFLNDNSNEKLFIQLESDIISNSYFKDSLYIQQDGKPLFALLSALRLWATPPNRKKSVCHLAY
;
A
#
# COMPACT_ATOMS: atom_id res chain seq x y z
N VAL A 1 -5.25 -20.07 2.67
CA VAL A 1 -6.28 -19.22 2.04
C VAL A 1 -5.77 -17.80 1.87
N SER A 2 -5.29 -17.13 2.93
CA SER A 2 -4.76 -15.75 2.89
C SER A 2 -3.68 -15.48 1.83
N SER A 3 -2.82 -16.45 1.51
CA SER A 3 -1.68 -16.27 0.61
C SER A 3 -1.97 -16.43 -0.90
N ARG A 4 -3.16 -16.90 -1.27
CA ARG A 4 -3.47 -17.33 -2.66
C ARG A 4 -4.82 -16.84 -3.17
N THR A 5 -5.53 -16.05 -2.35
CA THR A 5 -6.86 -15.56 -2.67
C THR A 5 -6.75 -14.24 -3.43
N MET A 6 -7.54 -14.10 -4.49
CA MET A 6 -7.65 -12.89 -5.29
C MET A 6 -8.86 -12.07 -4.84
N HIS A 7 -8.74 -10.74 -4.89
CA HIS A 7 -9.83 -9.85 -4.49
C HIS A 7 -10.97 -9.86 -5.51
N VAL A 8 -12.21 -9.94 -5.02
CA VAL A 8 -13.41 -9.70 -5.83
C VAL A 8 -14.35 -8.77 -5.06
N SER A 9 -15.05 -7.90 -5.77
CA SER A 9 -15.86 -6.84 -5.16
C SER A 9 -17.12 -7.35 -4.45
N TRP A 10 -17.60 -8.56 -4.81
CA TRP A 10 -18.84 -9.14 -4.28
C TRP A 10 -18.63 -10.10 -3.10
N GLY A 11 -17.42 -10.22 -2.56
CA GLY A 11 -17.17 -11.10 -1.42
C GLY A 11 -15.85 -10.84 -0.69
N ASP A 12 -15.96 -10.62 0.62
CA ASP A 12 -14.80 -10.34 1.50
C ASP A 12 -13.79 -11.49 1.55
N ALA A 13 -14.26 -12.72 1.32
CA ALA A 13 -13.42 -13.91 1.29
C ALA A 13 -12.58 -14.03 0.01
N GLY A 14 -12.81 -13.17 -0.99
CA GLY A 14 -12.15 -13.25 -2.29
C GLY A 14 -12.51 -14.53 -3.07
N CYS A 15 -11.69 -14.86 -4.06
CA CYS A 15 -11.82 -16.10 -4.83
C CYS A 15 -10.46 -16.79 -5.06
N LEU A 16 -10.50 -18.09 -5.33
CA LEU A 16 -9.34 -18.80 -5.86
C LEU A 16 -9.41 -18.76 -7.38
N CYS A 17 -8.35 -18.24 -8.00
CA CYS A 17 -8.21 -18.19 -9.46
C CYS A 17 -7.15 -19.22 -9.87
N PRO A 18 -7.54 -20.37 -10.45
CA PRO A 18 -6.58 -21.32 -11.01
C PRO A 18 -5.62 -20.61 -11.98
N VAL A 19 -4.32 -20.93 -11.94
CA VAL A 19 -3.23 -20.27 -12.69
C VAL A 19 -2.84 -18.90 -12.14
N GLY A 20 -3.80 -18.08 -11.70
CA GLY A 20 -3.54 -16.77 -11.09
C GLY A 20 -2.67 -16.84 -9.84
N ASP A 21 -2.69 -17.96 -9.15
CA ASP A 21 -1.98 -18.20 -7.90
C ASP A 21 -0.49 -18.55 -8.08
N PHE A 22 -0.03 -18.77 -9.32
CA PHE A 22 1.38 -19.04 -9.66
C PHE A 22 2.25 -17.80 -9.81
N PHE A 23 1.66 -16.63 -10.06
CA PHE A 23 2.42 -15.39 -10.22
C PHE A 23 3.00 -14.95 -8.88
N ASN A 24 4.29 -14.61 -8.86
CA ASN A 24 4.99 -14.12 -7.66
C ASN A 24 4.85 -12.60 -7.49
N TYR A 25 5.19 -12.11 -6.29
CA TYR A 25 5.04 -10.71 -5.91
C TYR A 25 6.13 -9.78 -6.49
N ALA A 26 5.73 -8.60 -6.93
CA ALA A 26 6.57 -7.41 -7.12
C ALA A 26 5.88 -6.18 -6.53
N GLY A 27 6.61 -5.40 -5.74
CA GLY A 27 6.10 -4.21 -5.07
C GLY A 27 5.57 -3.16 -6.07
N PRO A 28 4.54 -2.38 -5.70
CA PRO A 28 4.18 -1.20 -6.46
C PRO A 28 5.35 -0.20 -6.38
N GLY A 29 6.00 0.05 -7.52
CA GLY A 29 7.18 0.94 -7.63
C GLY A 29 8.50 0.26 -8.04
N GLU A 30 8.63 -1.06 -7.92
CA GLU A 30 9.88 -1.76 -8.30
C GLU A 30 10.13 -1.77 -9.82
N ASP A 31 9.08 -1.57 -10.62
CA ASP A 31 9.11 -1.63 -12.08
C ASP A 31 9.00 -0.27 -12.79
N MET A 32 8.86 0.84 -12.04
CA MET A 32 8.91 2.18 -12.63
C MET A 32 10.34 2.64 -12.72
N ASP A 33 11.10 2.01 -13.61
CA ASP A 33 12.40 2.53 -14.01
C ASP A 33 12.19 3.97 -14.54
N ALA A 34 12.89 4.92 -13.94
CA ALA A 34 12.72 6.35 -14.13
C ALA A 34 13.28 6.84 -15.48
N THR A 35 12.90 6.17 -16.59
CA THR A 35 13.42 6.46 -17.93
C THR A 35 12.39 6.26 -19.04
N GLU A 36 11.20 6.86 -18.94
CA GLU A 36 10.44 7.25 -20.14
C GLU A 36 9.84 8.65 -19.97
N THR A 37 10.70 9.66 -19.81
CA THR A 37 10.40 10.98 -20.37
C THR A 37 10.79 10.96 -21.85
N SER A 38 9.94 10.36 -22.67
CA SER A 38 9.91 10.68 -24.10
C SER A 38 8.50 11.14 -24.43
N ASP A 39 8.39 12.44 -24.69
CA ASP A 39 7.26 13.07 -25.34
C ASP A 39 6.88 12.29 -26.60
N ASP A 40 5.89 11.40 -26.50
CA ASP A 40 5.10 11.03 -27.68
C ASP A 40 3.68 10.57 -27.29
N GLN A 41 2.73 11.43 -27.67
CA GLN A 41 1.40 11.10 -28.18
C GLN A 41 0.46 10.24 -27.32
N PHE A 42 -0.44 10.96 -26.62
CA PHE A 42 -1.90 10.83 -26.76
C PHE A 42 -2.40 9.47 -27.30
N ASN A 43 -2.25 8.42 -26.53
CA ASN A 43 -3.10 7.24 -26.63
C ASN A 43 -3.74 7.08 -25.26
N GLY A 44 -5.07 6.98 -25.22
CA GLY A 44 -5.92 7.06 -24.01
C GLY A 44 -5.76 5.90 -23.02
N HIS A 45 -4.53 5.42 -22.80
CA HIS A 45 -4.22 4.42 -21.81
C HIS A 45 -3.96 5.12 -20.48
N VAL A 46 -5.04 5.31 -19.72
CA VAL A 46 -4.91 5.52 -18.28
C VAL A 46 -4.01 4.39 -17.77
N PRO A 47 -2.86 4.66 -17.13
CA PRO A 47 -2.04 3.60 -16.58
C PRO A 47 -2.93 2.76 -15.68
N ARG A 48 -3.16 1.50 -16.07
CA ARG A 48 -3.99 0.59 -15.28
C ARG A 48 -3.34 0.49 -13.91
N LEU A 49 -4.01 1.04 -12.91
CA LEU A 49 -3.52 1.08 -11.52
C LEU A 49 -3.40 -0.33 -10.91
N MET A 50 -3.99 -1.34 -11.56
CA MET A 50 -4.05 -2.73 -11.12
C MET A 50 -3.67 -3.65 -12.27
N ASP A 51 -2.82 -4.61 -11.98
CA ASP A 51 -2.30 -5.63 -12.89
C ASP A 51 -3.14 -6.90 -12.91
N ALA A 52 -4.15 -7.01 -12.05
CA ALA A 52 -5.14 -8.07 -12.10
C ALA A 52 -6.48 -7.64 -11.49
N GLY A 53 -7.58 -8.22 -11.96
CA GLY A 53 -8.92 -7.96 -11.43
C GLY A 53 -10.00 -8.73 -12.18
N TYR A 54 -11.16 -8.90 -11.55
CA TYR A 54 -12.32 -9.46 -12.24
C TYR A 54 -13.00 -8.43 -13.13
N GLU A 55 -13.27 -8.82 -14.37
CA GLU A 55 -13.95 -8.00 -15.35
C GLU A 55 -15.30 -8.63 -15.71
N GLU A 56 -16.39 -7.92 -15.39
CA GLU A 56 -17.76 -8.39 -15.64
C GLU A 56 -18.04 -8.63 -17.13
N ASP A 57 -17.53 -7.76 -18.01
CA ASP A 57 -17.73 -7.87 -19.46
C ASP A 57 -17.09 -9.14 -20.06
N ALA A 58 -15.96 -9.57 -19.50
CA ALA A 58 -15.25 -10.77 -19.93
C ALA A 58 -15.70 -12.03 -19.18
N ASP A 59 -16.46 -11.86 -18.09
CA ASP A 59 -16.78 -12.89 -17.10
C ASP A 59 -15.55 -13.69 -16.66
N ALA A 60 -14.45 -12.98 -16.39
CA ALA A 60 -13.15 -13.57 -16.13
C ALA A 60 -12.31 -12.75 -15.15
N TYR A 61 -11.42 -13.44 -14.44
CA TYR A 61 -10.34 -12.77 -13.72
C TYR A 61 -9.17 -12.53 -14.68
N CYS A 62 -8.94 -11.27 -15.01
CA CYS A 62 -7.98 -10.84 -16.00
C CYS A 62 -6.65 -10.46 -15.34
N PHE A 63 -5.54 -10.77 -16.02
CA PHE A 63 -4.17 -10.44 -15.63
C PHE A 63 -3.51 -9.64 -16.74
N TYR A 64 -2.77 -8.61 -16.36
CA TYR A 64 -2.16 -7.66 -17.28
C TYR A 64 -0.69 -7.46 -16.93
N ALA A 65 0.15 -7.52 -17.96
CA ALA A 65 1.57 -7.25 -17.80
C ALA A 65 1.79 -5.77 -17.40
N ARG A 66 2.50 -5.53 -16.29
CA ARG A 66 2.85 -4.18 -15.81
C ARG A 66 3.89 -3.48 -16.67
N ARG A 67 4.72 -4.27 -17.35
CA ARG A 67 5.79 -3.82 -18.23
C ARG A 67 6.01 -4.84 -19.34
N SER A 68 6.86 -4.50 -20.30
CA SER A 68 7.34 -5.46 -21.28
C SER A 68 8.25 -6.49 -20.59
N TYR A 69 8.00 -7.78 -20.82
CA TYR A 69 8.81 -8.87 -20.28
C TYR A 69 9.58 -9.57 -21.41
N GLY A 70 10.86 -9.83 -21.17
CA GLY A 70 11.71 -10.59 -22.09
C GLY A 70 11.38 -12.09 -22.10
N LYS A 71 11.75 -12.79 -23.17
CA LYS A 71 11.60 -14.25 -23.21
C LYS A 71 12.46 -14.90 -22.12
N GLY A 72 11.82 -15.71 -21.27
CA GLY A 72 12.46 -16.38 -20.13
C GLY A 72 12.48 -15.55 -18.85
N GLU A 73 12.02 -14.29 -18.91
CA GLU A 73 11.79 -13.47 -17.74
C GLU A 73 10.50 -13.92 -17.02
N GLN A 74 10.49 -13.80 -15.70
CA GLN A 74 9.32 -14.09 -14.89
C GLN A 74 8.37 -12.90 -14.89
N VAL A 75 7.08 -13.19 -15.12
CA VAL A 75 5.99 -12.22 -14.94
C VAL A 75 5.62 -12.16 -13.46
N LEU A 76 5.57 -10.94 -12.91
CA LEU A 76 5.29 -10.68 -11.50
C LEU A 76 4.03 -9.82 -11.37
N LEU A 77 3.32 -9.98 -10.25
CA LEU A 77 2.13 -9.20 -9.92
C LEU A 77 2.29 -8.46 -8.58
N SER A 78 1.58 -7.35 -8.43
CA SER A 78 1.37 -6.68 -7.16
C SER A 78 0.15 -7.29 -6.48
N TYR A 79 0.38 -7.94 -5.35
CA TYR A 79 -0.73 -8.40 -4.51
C TYR A 79 -1.40 -7.25 -3.75
N GLY A 80 -0.79 -6.05 -3.75
CA GLY A 80 -1.19 -4.90 -2.95
C GLY A 80 0.00 -4.16 -2.35
N MET A 81 -0.31 -3.04 -1.69
CA MET A 81 0.65 -2.21 -0.95
C MET A 81 0.82 -2.77 0.46
N TYR A 82 1.71 -3.73 0.63
CA TYR A 82 1.97 -4.39 1.90
C TYR A 82 3.27 -3.95 2.54
N THR A 83 3.26 -3.77 3.87
CA THR A 83 4.45 -3.72 4.72
C THR A 83 5.12 -5.10 4.76
N ASN A 84 6.40 -5.18 5.13
CA ASN A 84 7.08 -6.47 5.30
C ASN A 84 6.45 -7.31 6.41
N LEU A 85 5.86 -6.71 7.43
CA LEU A 85 5.12 -7.44 8.46
C LEU A 85 3.90 -8.15 7.86
N GLU A 86 3.12 -7.45 7.04
CA GLU A 86 1.95 -8.02 6.35
C GLU A 86 2.37 -9.06 5.29
N LEU A 87 3.44 -8.81 4.53
CA LEU A 87 3.99 -9.79 3.58
C LEU A 87 4.43 -11.07 4.30
N PHE A 88 5.07 -10.94 5.45
CA PHE A 88 5.51 -12.09 6.23
C PHE A 88 4.33 -12.86 6.80
N GLU A 89 3.34 -12.17 7.37
CA GLU A 89 2.14 -12.78 7.94
C GLU A 89 1.29 -13.50 6.88
N HIS A 90 1.08 -12.88 5.73
CA HIS A 90 0.19 -13.40 4.70
C HIS A 90 0.88 -14.38 3.75
N TYR A 91 2.16 -14.16 3.41
CA TYR A 91 2.84 -14.87 2.33
C TYR A 91 4.16 -15.54 2.74
N GLY A 92 4.66 -15.28 3.94
CA GLY A 92 5.86 -15.93 4.47
C GLY A 92 7.19 -15.45 3.91
N PHE A 93 7.23 -14.25 3.31
CA PHE A 93 8.46 -13.60 2.84
C PHE A 93 8.45 -12.10 3.16
N PHE A 94 9.58 -11.44 2.98
CA PHE A 94 9.72 -9.99 3.08
C PHE A 94 10.67 -9.49 1.99
N LEU A 95 10.61 -8.20 1.66
CA LEU A 95 11.51 -7.56 0.71
C LEU A 95 12.65 -6.85 1.45
N ASN A 96 13.86 -6.87 0.86
CA ASN A 96 15.01 -6.15 1.42
C ASN A 96 14.83 -4.63 1.35
N ASP A 97 14.19 -4.15 0.29
CA ASP A 97 13.90 -2.74 0.06
C ASP A 97 12.42 -2.59 -0.29
N ASN A 98 11.59 -2.30 0.72
CA ASN A 98 10.14 -2.18 0.54
C ASN A 98 9.71 -0.73 0.73
N SER A 99 9.39 -0.05 -0.38
CA SER A 99 8.90 1.34 -0.37
C SER A 99 7.61 1.53 0.43
N ASN A 100 6.84 0.46 0.66
CA ASN A 100 5.61 0.46 1.45
C ASN A 100 5.84 0.14 2.92
N GLU A 101 7.09 0.01 3.37
CA GLU A 101 7.41 -0.29 4.77
C GLU A 101 6.92 0.82 5.71
N LYS A 102 6.23 0.40 6.77
CA LYS A 102 5.67 1.28 7.80
C LYS A 102 5.87 0.64 9.16
N LEU A 103 6.52 1.36 10.07
CA LEU A 103 6.62 0.96 11.47
C LEU A 103 5.57 1.71 12.29
N PHE A 104 4.47 1.04 12.60
CA PHE A 104 3.41 1.61 13.45
C PHE A 104 3.88 1.76 14.89
N ILE A 105 3.62 2.94 15.46
CA ILE A 105 3.95 3.26 16.85
C ILE A 105 2.67 3.24 17.67
N GLN A 106 2.63 2.31 18.61
CA GLN A 106 1.58 2.27 19.61
C GLN A 106 1.85 3.38 20.64
N LEU A 107 1.02 4.42 20.59
CA LEU A 107 1.00 5.45 21.63
C LEU A 107 -0.11 5.14 22.63
N GLU A 108 0.08 5.54 23.89
CA GLU A 108 -0.94 5.38 24.91
C GLU A 108 -2.20 6.20 24.58
N SER A 109 -3.36 5.73 25.03
CA SER A 109 -4.66 6.35 24.70
C SER A 109 -4.74 7.82 25.12
N ASP A 110 -4.03 8.19 26.20
CA ASP A 110 -3.95 9.56 26.73
C ASP A 110 -3.20 10.53 25.80
N ILE A 111 -2.35 9.99 24.91
CA ILE A 111 -1.59 10.72 23.88
C ILE A 111 -2.45 10.92 22.62
N ILE A 112 -3.25 9.90 22.30
CA ILE A 112 -4.04 9.77 21.05
C ILE A 112 -5.38 10.51 21.14
N SER A 113 -5.79 11.04 22.31
CA SER A 113 -7.11 11.64 22.55
C SER A 113 -7.58 12.69 21.53
N ASN A 114 -6.69 13.26 20.70
CA ASN A 114 -7.02 14.22 19.64
C ASN A 114 -6.58 13.80 18.22
N SER A 115 -5.98 12.62 18.02
CA SER A 115 -5.51 12.21 16.68
C SER A 115 -6.60 11.43 15.95
N TYR A 116 -7.11 12.02 14.86
CA TYR A 116 -8.22 11.49 14.08
C TYR A 116 -7.91 10.19 13.31
N PHE A 117 -6.65 9.72 13.24
CA PHE A 117 -6.29 8.54 12.46
C PHE A 117 -5.19 7.71 13.14
N LYS A 118 -5.58 6.62 13.82
CA LYS A 118 -4.65 5.63 14.38
C LYS A 118 -3.74 5.03 13.30
N ASP A 119 -4.28 4.88 12.09
CA ASP A 119 -3.58 4.29 10.94
C ASP A 119 -2.52 5.23 10.33
N SER A 120 -2.35 6.44 10.88
CA SER A 120 -1.36 7.43 10.44
C SER A 120 -0.20 7.63 11.44
N LEU A 121 -0.14 6.81 12.49
CA LEU A 121 0.89 6.89 13.53
C LEU A 121 2.05 5.93 13.22
N TYR A 122 2.81 6.20 12.17
CA TYR A 122 3.94 5.36 11.78
C TYR A 122 5.16 6.15 11.28
N ILE A 123 6.30 5.46 11.25
CA ILE A 123 7.54 5.90 10.61
C ILE A 123 7.68 5.17 9.26
N GLN A 124 8.04 5.90 8.22
CA GLN A 124 8.30 5.37 6.88
C GLN A 124 9.65 4.65 6.80
N GLN A 125 9.87 3.86 5.73
CA GLN A 125 11.13 3.19 5.47
C GLN A 125 12.36 4.12 5.52
N ASP A 126 12.22 5.36 5.05
CA ASP A 126 13.28 6.38 5.04
C ASP A 126 13.59 7.00 6.42
N GLY A 127 12.94 6.48 7.48
CA GLY A 127 13.06 6.96 8.85
C GLY A 127 12.25 8.23 9.13
N LYS A 128 11.50 8.76 8.17
CA LYS A 128 10.69 9.96 8.40
C LYS A 128 9.37 9.61 9.08
N PRO A 129 9.02 10.28 10.19
CA PRO A 129 7.72 10.13 10.80
C PRO A 129 6.66 10.89 9.98
N LEU A 130 5.43 10.34 9.94
CA LEU A 130 4.30 11.06 9.39
C LEU A 130 3.97 12.34 10.18
N PHE A 131 3.33 13.29 9.50
CA PHE A 131 2.87 14.53 10.13
C PHE A 131 1.94 14.28 11.31
N ALA A 132 1.02 13.31 11.19
CA ALA A 132 0.07 12.95 12.25
C ALA A 132 0.78 12.45 13.52
N LEU A 133 1.84 11.65 13.36
CA LEU A 133 2.66 11.19 14.48
C LEU A 133 3.38 12.37 15.15
N LEU A 134 4.01 13.25 14.36
CA LEU A 134 4.69 14.42 14.89
C LEU A 134 3.73 15.40 15.59
N SER A 135 2.54 15.61 15.03
CA SER A 135 1.54 16.51 15.61
C SER A 135 1.00 15.96 16.94
N ALA A 136 0.71 14.66 17.00
CA ALA A 136 0.30 13.99 18.23
C ALA A 136 1.37 14.10 19.33
N LEU A 137 2.63 13.78 19.02
CA LEU A 137 3.73 13.87 19.98
C LEU A 137 3.99 15.29 20.47
N ARG A 138 3.93 16.30 19.57
CA ARG A 138 4.08 17.72 19.95
C ARG A 138 2.95 18.19 20.85
N LEU A 139 1.71 17.84 20.53
CA LEU A 139 0.55 18.17 21.36
C LEU A 139 0.68 17.54 22.75
N TRP A 140 1.09 16.28 22.81
CA TRP A 140 1.30 15.58 24.07
C TRP A 140 2.42 16.20 24.92
N ALA A 141 3.59 16.46 24.32
CA ALA A 141 4.75 17.05 25.00
C ALA A 141 4.57 18.53 25.40
N THR A 142 3.50 19.18 24.94
CA THR A 142 3.22 20.58 25.31
C THR A 142 2.88 20.67 26.81
N PRO A 143 3.54 21.56 27.57
CA PRO A 143 3.22 21.79 28.97
C PRO A 143 1.73 22.14 29.19
N PRO A 144 1.07 21.67 30.28
CA PRO A 144 -0.36 21.90 30.50
C PRO A 144 -0.78 23.37 30.49
N ASN A 145 0.08 24.26 30.99
CA ASN A 145 -0.12 25.70 31.00
C ASN A 145 -0.08 26.36 29.61
N ARG A 146 0.37 25.64 28.58
CA ARG A 146 0.37 26.06 27.17
C ARG A 146 -0.61 25.26 26.31
N LYS A 147 -1.19 24.18 26.84
CA LYS A 147 -2.26 23.44 26.18
C LYS A 147 -3.53 24.30 26.23
N LYS A 148 -3.92 24.86 25.09
CA LYS A 148 -5.26 25.45 24.96
C LYS A 148 -6.29 24.34 25.14
N SER A 149 -7.36 24.60 25.89
CA SER A 149 -8.51 23.69 26.02
C SER A 149 -9.18 23.53 24.66
N VAL A 150 -8.88 22.43 23.97
CA VAL A 150 -9.63 21.77 22.89
C VAL A 150 -10.16 22.66 21.74
N CYS A 151 -9.63 22.39 20.55
CA CYS A 151 -10.22 22.58 19.22
C CYS A 151 -10.76 23.97 18.83
N HIS A 152 -9.96 24.72 18.09
CA HIS A 152 -10.52 25.45 16.96
C HIS A 152 -10.37 24.57 15.73
N LEU A 153 -11.50 23.98 15.30
CA LEU A 153 -11.67 23.56 13.91
C LEU A 153 -11.45 24.82 13.07
N ALA A 154 -10.40 24.86 12.26
CA ALA A 154 -10.36 25.79 11.15
C ALA A 154 -11.32 25.24 10.10
N TYR A 155 -12.41 25.97 9.86
CA TYR A 155 -13.41 25.69 8.82
C TYR A 155 -12.88 26.13 7.45
#